data_AF-A0A430Q391-F1
#
_entry.id   AF-A0A430Q391-F1
#
_cell.length_a   1.000
_cell.length_b   1.000
_cell.length_c   1.000
_cell.angle_alpha   90.00
_cell.angle_beta   90.00
_cell.angle_gamma   90.00
#
_symmetry.space_group_name_H-M   'P 1'
#
loop_
_entity.id
_entity.type
_entity.pdbx_description
1 polymer ?
#
loop_
_entity_poly.entity_id
_entity_poly.type
_entity_poly.pdbx_seq_one_letter_code
_entity_poly.pdbx_strand_id
1 'polypeptide(L)'
;MYKCIIKLFSNLSHFIQFKQILLQFISVTCFVMMFLFGATSCWLLWIYLIIKFIKLFYIIGNKLISNDNIIQNSYEFIHNEQLYDLFRQFITLFLIIIVYWIYWYIDKGSEEKGSHPKYFIRNLIIWKYIACYFPIKLVLSELYQNNNNNNKDNEPTSELTTLNVLTNQNCHNDEDQNSNDKMYIETIINKQDYSTNENNLTCIKELFPTSNNYLVGYHPHGIFGIGAFINFLTEANQFSEKFPGITPWLTTLEINFKAPFYRDFLLSFNLVAATYKGLSYLLDSQQCGNTGNFVVVVLGGAPEALDSRPGKYVFHTNRRYGFFKLALMTG
;
A
#
# COMPACT_ATOMS: atom_id res chain seq x y z
N MET A 1 -42.94 -15.72 22.08
CA MET A 1 -41.62 -16.28 21.75
C MET A 1 -41.03 -15.68 20.47
N TYR A 2 -41.73 -15.75 19.33
CA TYR A 2 -41.29 -15.22 18.02
C TYR A 2 -40.87 -13.73 17.99
N LYS A 3 -41.66 -12.83 18.59
CA LYS A 3 -41.32 -11.38 18.67
C LYS A 3 -40.02 -11.09 19.45
N CYS A 4 -39.67 -11.93 20.44
CA CYS A 4 -38.46 -11.77 21.24
C CYS A 4 -37.22 -12.21 20.46
N ILE A 5 -37.35 -13.28 19.68
CA ILE A 5 -36.30 -13.79 18.80
C ILE A 5 -35.97 -12.77 17.70
N ILE A 6 -36.98 -12.17 17.05
CA ILE A 6 -36.76 -11.11 16.04
C ILE A 6 -36.03 -9.91 16.62
N LYS A 7 -36.39 -9.46 17.83
CA LYS A 7 -35.73 -8.34 18.50
C LYS A 7 -34.29 -8.65 18.90
N LEU A 8 -34.01 -9.90 19.31
CA LEU A 8 -32.66 -10.38 19.60
C LEU A 8 -31.80 -10.43 18.33
N PHE A 9 -32.34 -10.96 17.23
CA PHE A 9 -31.65 -10.99 15.92
C PHE A 9 -31.39 -9.58 15.38
N SER A 10 -32.34 -8.66 15.52
CA SER A 10 -32.18 -7.25 15.12
C SER A 10 -31.13 -6.54 15.96
N ASN A 11 -31.11 -6.74 17.28
CA ASN A 11 -30.07 -6.18 18.15
C ASN A 11 -28.69 -6.78 17.86
N LEU A 12 -28.62 -8.08 17.56
CA LEU A 12 -27.38 -8.74 17.17
C LEU A 12 -26.87 -8.23 15.82
N SER A 13 -27.75 -8.04 14.83
CA SER A 13 -27.37 -7.47 13.53
C SER A 13 -26.88 -6.02 13.65
N HIS A 14 -27.54 -5.20 14.49
CA HIS A 14 -27.07 -3.84 14.76
C HIS A 14 -25.71 -3.84 15.46
N PHE A 15 -25.46 -4.75 16.39
CA PHE A 15 -24.16 -4.87 17.06
C PHE A 15 -23.06 -5.31 16.10
N ILE A 16 -23.34 -6.26 15.20
CA ILE A 16 -22.40 -6.70 14.16
C ILE A 16 -22.08 -5.55 13.20
N GLN A 17 -23.10 -4.83 12.73
CA GLN A 17 -22.94 -3.68 11.85
C GLN A 17 -22.13 -2.56 12.52
N PHE A 18 -22.43 -2.25 13.78
CA PHE A 18 -21.68 -1.27 14.56
C PHE A 18 -20.21 -1.66 14.71
N LYS A 19 -19.93 -2.92 15.06
CA LYS A 19 -18.56 -3.44 15.15
C LYS A 19 -17.82 -3.31 13.81
N GLN A 20 -18.49 -3.60 12.70
CA GLN A 20 -17.90 -3.50 11.37
C GLN A 20 -17.56 -2.04 11.02
N ILE A 21 -18.48 -1.10 11.25
CA ILE A 21 -18.26 0.33 11.02
C ILE A 21 -17.10 0.84 11.90
N LEU A 22 -17.07 0.44 13.17
CA LEU A 22 -16.00 0.83 14.09
C LEU A 22 -14.63 0.32 13.60
N LEU A 23 -14.55 -0.95 13.18
CA LEU A 23 -13.32 -1.53 12.65
C LEU A 23 -12.88 -0.84 11.36
N GLN A 24 -13.80 -0.49 10.47
CA GLN A 24 -13.50 0.31 9.28
C GLN A 24 -12.92 1.67 9.63
N PHE A 25 -13.56 2.41 10.54
CA PHE A 25 -13.09 3.72 10.97
C PHE A 25 -11.71 3.66 11.62
N ILE A 26 -11.48 2.69 12.51
CA ILE A 26 -10.17 2.47 13.14
C ILE A 26 -9.13 2.13 12.06
N SER A 27 -9.46 1.26 11.11
CA SER A 27 -8.54 0.83 10.06
C SER A 27 -8.09 2.01 9.19
N VAL A 28 -9.04 2.86 8.77
CA VAL A 28 -8.75 4.06 7.97
C VAL A 28 -7.95 5.07 8.77
N THR A 29 -8.32 5.29 10.03
CA THR A 29 -7.58 6.23 10.90
C THR A 29 -6.15 5.76 11.09
N CYS A 30 -5.92 4.48 11.40
CA CYS A 30 -4.59 3.89 11.51
C CYS A 30 -3.79 4.05 10.22
N PHE A 31 -4.40 3.79 9.06
CA PHE A 31 -3.76 3.97 7.75
C PHE A 31 -3.31 5.41 7.53
N VAL A 32 -4.21 6.38 7.76
CA VAL A 32 -3.90 7.80 7.58
C VAL A 32 -2.80 8.25 8.55
N MET A 33 -2.87 7.84 9.81
CA MET A 33 -1.83 8.17 10.80
C MET A 33 -0.47 7.58 10.45
N MET A 34 -0.45 6.34 9.92
CA MET A 34 0.78 5.69 9.45
C MET A 34 1.43 6.47 8.30
N PHE A 35 0.64 6.96 7.33
CA PHE A 35 1.18 7.73 6.22
C PHE A 35 1.64 9.15 6.61
N LEU A 36 0.89 9.81 7.50
CA LEU A 36 1.21 11.18 7.95
C LEU A 36 2.40 11.22 8.91
N PHE A 37 2.45 10.29 9.86
CA PHE A 37 3.37 10.34 10.99
C PHE A 37 4.30 9.13 11.08
N GLY A 38 4.16 8.10 10.23
CA GLY A 38 4.97 6.89 10.29
C GLY A 38 6.45 7.18 10.08
N ALA A 39 6.81 7.85 8.99
CA ALA A 39 8.20 8.23 8.73
C ALA A 39 8.81 9.05 9.88
N THR A 40 8.08 10.07 10.37
CA THR A 40 8.57 10.95 11.44
C THR A 40 8.71 10.21 12.77
N SER A 41 7.74 9.35 13.12
CA SER A 41 7.80 8.57 14.37
C SER A 41 8.92 7.54 14.33
N CYS A 42 9.19 6.92 13.17
CA CYS A 42 10.34 6.04 13.02
C CYS A 42 11.68 6.78 13.07
N TRP A 43 11.78 8.00 12.51
CA TRP A 43 12.96 8.85 12.68
C TRP A 43 13.21 9.20 14.16
N LEU A 44 12.17 9.61 14.88
CA LEU A 44 12.26 9.91 16.31
C LEU A 44 12.69 8.69 17.11
N LEU A 45 12.15 7.51 16.80
CA LEU A 45 12.56 6.25 17.41
C LEU A 45 14.04 5.97 17.15
N TRP A 46 14.49 6.09 15.89
CA TRP A 46 15.89 5.87 15.53
C TRP A 46 16.84 6.83 16.24
N ILE A 47 16.52 8.13 16.23
CA ILE A 47 17.29 9.16 16.95
C ILE A 47 17.33 8.88 18.45
N TYR A 48 16.20 8.48 19.04
CA TYR A 48 16.12 8.08 20.44
C TYR A 48 17.05 6.89 20.75
N LEU A 49 17.10 5.87 19.89
CA LEU A 49 18.01 4.74 20.05
C LEU A 49 19.48 5.18 20.01
N ILE A 50 19.85 6.09 19.10
CA ILE A 50 21.21 6.65 19.01
C ILE A 50 21.55 7.49 20.26
N ILE A 51 20.65 8.37 20.71
CA ILE A 51 20.86 9.17 21.93
C ILE A 51 21.01 8.25 23.15
N LYS A 52 20.16 7.21 23.26
CA LYS A 52 20.25 6.22 24.33
C LYS A 52 21.58 5.47 24.29
N PHE A 53 22.07 5.13 23.11
CA PHE A 53 23.37 4.48 22.91
C PHE A 53 24.52 5.38 23.40
N ILE A 54 24.54 6.66 22.99
CA ILE A 54 25.55 7.64 23.42
C ILE A 54 25.49 7.86 24.94
N LYS A 55 24.28 7.97 25.51
CA LYS A 55 24.08 8.13 26.94
C LYS A 55 24.60 6.92 27.73
N LEU A 56 24.32 5.71 27.27
CA LEU A 56 24.84 4.48 27.89
C LEU A 56 26.37 4.46 27.84
N PHE A 57 26.96 4.77 26.68
CA PHE A 57 28.41 4.86 26.51
C PHE A 57 29.03 5.85 27.50
N TYR A 58 28.47 7.05 27.63
CA TYR A 58 28.94 8.09 28.55
C TYR A 58 28.84 7.65 30.03
N ILE A 59 27.70 7.12 30.45
CA ILE A 59 27.49 6.67 31.84
C ILE A 59 28.44 5.54 32.20
N ILE A 60 28.60 4.57 31.29
CA ILE A 60 29.52 3.44 31.45
C ILE A 60 30.96 3.96 31.57
N GLY A 61 31.38 4.82 30.65
CA GLY A 61 32.73 5.39 30.66
C GLY A 61 33.04 6.13 31.96
N ASN A 62 32.12 6.99 32.42
CA ASN A 62 32.29 7.71 33.68
C ASN A 62 32.36 6.78 34.90
N LYS A 63 31.51 5.74 34.96
CA LYS A 63 31.51 4.76 36.07
C LYS A 63 32.80 3.95 36.09
N LEU A 64 33.35 3.61 34.93
CA LEU A 64 34.64 2.93 34.83
C LEU A 64 35.78 3.83 35.30
N ILE A 65 35.85 5.07 34.79
CA ILE A 65 36.92 6.03 35.13
C ILE A 65 36.90 6.39 36.62
N SER A 66 35.73 6.46 37.25
CA SER A 66 35.62 6.85 38.67
C SER A 66 35.93 5.72 39.65
N ASN A 67 36.19 4.50 39.18
CA ASN A 67 36.38 3.34 40.05
C ASN A 67 37.59 2.50 39.61
N ASP A 68 38.77 2.90 40.12
CA ASP A 68 40.06 2.28 39.80
C ASP A 68 40.10 0.77 40.08
N ASN A 69 39.36 0.29 41.09
CA ASN A 69 39.33 -1.13 41.44
C ASN A 69 38.64 -1.99 40.38
N ILE A 70 37.60 -1.45 39.70
CA ILE A 70 36.91 -2.15 38.60
C ILE A 70 37.83 -2.28 37.38
N ILE A 71 38.67 -1.27 37.13
CA ILE A 71 39.64 -1.30 36.02
C ILE A 71 40.72 -2.35 36.29
N GLN A 72 41.14 -2.51 37.56
CA GLN A 72 42.21 -3.43 37.95
C GLN A 72 41.72 -4.87 38.18
N ASN A 73 40.44 -5.07 38.54
CA ASN A 73 39.88 -6.37 38.89
C ASN A 73 38.54 -6.66 38.18
N SER A 74 38.57 -7.54 37.19
CA SER A 74 37.38 -7.94 36.42
C SER A 74 36.32 -8.66 37.27
N TYR A 75 36.67 -9.22 38.42
CA TYR A 75 35.69 -9.86 39.32
C TYR A 75 34.76 -8.83 39.99
N GLU A 76 35.25 -7.62 40.29
CA GLU A 76 34.43 -6.54 40.84
C GLU A 76 33.44 -5.99 39.82
N PHE A 77 33.80 -6.02 38.53
CA PHE A 77 32.90 -5.64 37.44
C PHE A 77 31.66 -6.55 37.38
N ILE A 78 31.87 -7.88 37.42
CA ILE A 78 30.79 -8.87 37.28
C ILE A 78 29.84 -8.85 38.49
N HIS A 79 30.36 -8.56 39.69
CA HIS A 79 29.55 -8.48 40.90
C HIS A 79 28.83 -7.13 41.07
N ASN A 80 29.18 -6.11 40.28
CA ASN A 80 28.46 -4.84 40.27
C ASN A 80 27.22 -4.95 39.36
N GLU A 81 26.11 -5.41 39.95
CA GLU A 81 24.83 -5.65 39.26
C GLU A 81 24.39 -4.44 38.41
N GLN A 82 24.52 -3.22 38.94
CA GLN A 82 24.13 -2.00 38.23
C GLN A 82 25.00 -1.71 37.00
N LEU A 83 26.32 -1.92 37.10
CA LEU A 83 27.24 -1.68 35.99
C LEU A 83 27.08 -2.78 34.92
N TYR A 84 26.95 -4.03 35.35
CA TYR A 84 26.70 -5.16 34.46
C TYR A 84 25.40 -4.99 33.67
N ASP A 85 24.31 -4.54 34.31
CA ASP A 85 23.04 -4.24 33.64
C ASP A 85 23.14 -3.14 32.59
N LEU A 86 23.89 -2.06 32.89
CA LEU A 86 24.16 -0.98 31.93
C LEU A 86 24.93 -1.49 30.72
N PHE A 87 25.96 -2.32 30.95
CA PHE A 87 26.75 -2.95 29.90
C PHE A 87 25.91 -3.91 29.05
N ARG A 88 25.06 -4.73 29.66
CA ARG A 88 24.14 -5.61 28.94
C ARG A 88 23.25 -4.79 28.00
N GLN A 89 22.63 -3.72 28.51
CA GLN A 89 21.80 -2.82 27.69
C GLN A 89 22.60 -2.16 26.55
N PHE A 90 23.83 -1.72 26.83
CA PHE A 90 24.72 -1.15 25.82
C PHE A 90 25.05 -2.15 24.71
N ILE A 91 25.47 -3.37 25.07
CA ILE A 91 25.80 -4.42 24.11
C ILE A 91 24.56 -4.83 23.30
N THR A 92 23.41 -5.03 23.95
CA THR A 92 22.15 -5.34 23.23
C THR A 92 21.80 -4.24 22.23
N LEU A 93 21.88 -2.97 22.64
CA LEU A 93 21.57 -1.85 21.76
C LEU A 93 22.60 -1.70 20.63
N PHE A 94 23.89 -1.89 20.93
CA PHE A 94 24.97 -1.90 19.95
C PHE A 94 24.73 -2.96 18.87
N LEU A 95 24.41 -4.19 19.28
CA LEU A 95 24.14 -5.29 18.35
C LEU A 95 22.91 -4.99 17.48
N ILE A 96 21.83 -4.46 18.06
CA ILE A 96 20.63 -4.08 17.29
C ILE A 96 20.97 -3.02 16.25
N ILE A 97 21.70 -1.97 16.64
CA ILE A 97 22.06 -0.87 15.72
C ILE A 97 22.98 -1.38 14.61
N ILE A 98 24.01 -2.16 14.96
CA ILE A 98 24.99 -2.69 13.99
C ILE A 98 24.33 -3.67 13.03
N VAL A 99 23.52 -4.61 13.52
CA VAL A 99 22.81 -5.56 12.66
C VAL A 99 21.87 -4.82 11.72
N TYR A 100 21.14 -3.82 12.21
CA TYR A 100 20.27 -3.01 11.36
C TYR A 100 21.06 -2.19 10.33
N TRP A 101 22.19 -1.60 10.70
CA TRP A 101 23.07 -0.87 9.78
C TRP A 101 23.64 -1.77 8.68
N ILE A 102 24.09 -2.97 9.04
CA ILE A 102 24.58 -3.96 8.07
C ILE A 102 23.45 -4.35 7.11
N TYR A 103 22.26 -4.64 7.64
CA TYR A 103 21.08 -4.92 6.82
C TYR A 103 20.77 -3.76 5.85
N TRP A 104 20.70 -2.53 6.36
CA TRP A 104 20.42 -1.34 5.54
C TRP A 104 21.50 -1.09 4.48
N TYR A 105 22.77 -1.33 4.80
CA TYR A 105 23.88 -1.16 3.88
C TYR A 105 23.83 -2.18 2.73
N ILE A 106 23.57 -3.44 3.06
CA ILE A 106 23.42 -4.51 2.06
C ILE A 106 22.19 -4.26 1.19
N ASP A 107 21.08 -3.83 1.79
CA ASP A 107 19.81 -3.62 1.11
C ASP A 107 19.70 -2.27 0.39
N LYS A 108 20.78 -1.50 0.32
CA LYS A 108 20.78 -0.16 -0.27
C LYS A 108 20.42 -0.21 -1.76
N GLY A 109 19.43 0.58 -2.16
CA GLY A 109 18.98 0.66 -3.56
C GLY A 109 17.84 -0.28 -3.91
N SER A 110 17.36 -1.08 -2.96
CA SER A 110 16.12 -1.87 -3.09
C SER A 110 14.90 -0.96 -3.39
N GLU A 111 14.93 0.29 -2.92
CA GLU A 111 13.93 1.30 -3.29
C GLU A 111 13.85 1.59 -4.80
N GLU A 112 14.88 1.27 -5.60
CA GLU A 112 14.86 1.44 -7.06
C GLU A 112 14.88 0.10 -7.82
N LYS A 113 15.48 -0.95 -7.24
CA LYS A 113 15.77 -2.21 -7.95
C LYS A 113 14.88 -3.38 -7.54
N GLY A 114 14.06 -3.22 -6.52
CA GLY A 114 13.23 -4.33 -6.08
C GLY A 114 12.87 -4.20 -4.63
N SER A 115 11.57 -4.33 -4.37
CA SER A 115 11.03 -4.39 -3.04
C SER A 115 11.09 -5.81 -2.48
N HIS A 116 10.68 -6.00 -1.22
CA HIS A 116 10.64 -7.28 -0.50
C HIS A 116 9.20 -7.68 -0.13
N PRO A 117 8.29 -7.83 -1.12
CA PRO A 117 6.87 -8.04 -0.86
C PRO A 117 6.62 -9.25 0.03
N LYS A 118 5.84 -9.06 1.09
CA LYS A 118 5.43 -10.13 2.00
C LYS A 118 3.97 -10.48 1.74
N TYR A 119 3.72 -11.72 1.31
CA TYR A 119 2.38 -12.20 1.02
C TYR A 119 1.41 -11.99 2.20
N PHE A 120 1.83 -12.30 3.43
CA PHE A 120 0.98 -12.13 4.60
C PHE A 120 0.59 -10.66 4.85
N ILE A 121 1.49 -9.71 4.57
CA ILE A 121 1.22 -8.27 4.74
C ILE A 121 0.19 -7.83 3.71
N ARG A 122 0.32 -8.25 2.45
CA ARG A 122 -0.66 -7.92 1.40
C ARG A 122 -2.06 -8.49 1.65
N ASN A 123 -2.17 -9.54 2.48
CA ASN A 123 -3.42 -10.25 2.76
C ASN A 123 -4.06 -9.91 4.12
N LEU A 124 -3.56 -8.89 4.85
CA LEU A 124 -4.15 -8.51 6.14
C LEU A 124 -5.62 -8.09 6.01
N ILE A 125 -6.43 -8.48 6.99
CA ILE A 125 -7.87 -8.20 7.02
C ILE A 125 -8.18 -6.68 7.04
N ILE A 126 -7.26 -5.88 7.59
CA ILE A 126 -7.37 -4.42 7.65
C ILE A 126 -7.60 -3.78 6.28
N TRP A 127 -7.01 -4.35 5.22
CA TRP A 127 -7.19 -3.84 3.86
C TRP A 127 -8.61 -4.00 3.35
N LYS A 128 -9.29 -5.09 3.73
CA LYS A 128 -10.71 -5.30 3.39
C LYS A 128 -11.61 -4.27 4.09
N TYR A 129 -11.31 -3.93 5.34
CA TYR A 129 -12.04 -2.88 6.05
C TYR A 129 -11.86 -1.51 5.39
N ILE A 130 -10.65 -1.15 4.95
CA ILE A 130 -10.41 0.11 4.24
C ILE A 130 -11.12 0.12 2.88
N ALA A 131 -11.06 -1.00 2.13
CA ALA A 131 -11.76 -1.14 0.86
C ALA A 131 -13.29 -0.94 1.03
N CYS A 132 -13.88 -1.52 2.08
CA CYS A 132 -15.31 -1.36 2.38
C CYS A 132 -15.70 0.07 2.78
N TYR A 133 -14.82 0.78 3.49
CA TYR A 133 -15.11 2.15 3.96
C TYR A 133 -15.23 3.16 2.81
N PHE A 134 -14.34 3.07 1.81
CA PHE A 134 -14.31 3.97 0.64
C PHE A 134 -14.89 3.34 -0.65
N PRO A 135 -15.82 2.38 -0.52
CA PRO A 135 -16.19 1.38 -1.54
C PRO A 135 -15.19 1.14 -2.69
N ILE A 136 -13.91 0.89 -2.36
CA ILE A 136 -12.84 0.76 -3.35
C ILE A 136 -12.98 -0.60 -4.03
N LYS A 137 -13.12 -0.58 -5.36
CA LYS A 137 -13.16 -1.77 -6.20
C LYS A 137 -12.13 -1.67 -7.31
N LEU A 138 -11.67 -2.84 -7.75
CA LEU A 138 -10.94 -3.00 -9.00
C LEU A 138 -11.89 -3.62 -10.03
N VAL A 139 -12.27 -2.84 -11.03
CA VAL A 139 -13.23 -3.23 -12.08
C VAL A 139 -12.59 -2.98 -13.44
N LEU A 140 -12.71 -3.95 -14.35
CA LEU A 140 -12.32 -3.77 -15.74
C LEU A 140 -13.44 -3.02 -16.48
N SER A 141 -13.11 -2.00 -17.26
CA SER A 141 -14.10 -1.16 -17.95
C SER A 141 -14.97 -1.97 -18.94
N GLU A 142 -16.26 -1.61 -19.02
CA GLU A 142 -17.25 -2.23 -19.92
C GLU A 142 -16.95 -2.00 -21.40
N LEU A 143 -16.30 -0.89 -21.77
CA LEU A 143 -15.87 -0.65 -23.15
C LEU A 143 -14.92 -1.75 -23.64
N TYR A 144 -14.13 -2.33 -22.73
CA TYR A 144 -13.33 -3.51 -23.03
C TYR A 144 -14.18 -4.77 -23.11
N GLN A 145 -15.14 -4.96 -22.21
CA GLN A 145 -16.00 -6.14 -22.25
C GLN A 145 -16.90 -6.18 -23.50
N ASN A 146 -17.39 -5.04 -23.98
CA ASN A 146 -18.23 -4.94 -25.18
C ASN A 146 -17.43 -4.97 -26.49
N ASN A 147 -16.25 -4.35 -26.58
CA ASN A 147 -15.38 -4.52 -27.76
C ASN A 147 -14.97 -5.97 -27.99
N ASN A 148 -14.85 -6.77 -26.92
CA ASN A 148 -14.58 -8.21 -27.02
C ASN A 148 -15.78 -9.05 -27.45
N ASN A 149 -17.00 -8.58 -27.20
CA ASN A 149 -18.21 -9.22 -27.74
C ASN A 149 -18.44 -8.87 -29.22
N ASN A 150 -18.07 -7.65 -29.63
CA ASN A 150 -18.26 -7.17 -31.00
C ASN A 150 -17.12 -7.56 -31.96
N ASN A 151 -15.89 -7.78 -31.47
CA ASN A 151 -14.77 -8.26 -32.31
C ASN A 151 -14.89 -9.74 -32.76
N LYS A 152 -16.03 -10.40 -32.49
CA LYS A 152 -16.38 -11.66 -33.14
C LYS A 152 -17.05 -11.48 -34.51
N ASP A 153 -17.44 -10.26 -34.89
CA ASP A 153 -18.04 -9.98 -36.18
C ASP A 153 -17.45 -8.70 -36.84
N ASN A 154 -16.38 -8.88 -37.63
CA ASN A 154 -15.84 -8.01 -38.70
C ASN A 154 -15.18 -6.64 -38.36
N GLU A 155 -14.04 -6.36 -39.00
CA GLU A 155 -13.39 -5.03 -39.17
C GLU A 155 -13.97 -4.27 -40.41
N PRO A 156 -13.68 -2.97 -40.60
CA PRO A 156 -13.57 -1.85 -39.66
C PRO A 156 -14.47 -0.66 -40.10
N THR A 157 -14.81 0.28 -39.23
CA THR A 157 -15.12 1.65 -39.68
C THR A 157 -14.90 2.68 -38.58
N SER A 158 -14.24 3.76 -38.98
CA SER A 158 -14.09 5.01 -38.23
C SER A 158 -15.45 5.63 -37.94
N GLU A 159 -15.72 6.03 -36.70
CA GLU A 159 -16.45 7.26 -36.43
C GLU A 159 -16.36 7.68 -34.96
N LEU A 160 -15.83 8.90 -34.78
CA LEU A 160 -15.79 9.64 -33.54
C LEU A 160 -17.23 10.07 -33.20
N THR A 161 -17.90 9.42 -32.24
CA THR A 161 -19.21 9.86 -31.76
C THR A 161 -19.21 10.14 -30.25
N THR A 162 -19.27 11.44 -29.97
CA THR A 162 -19.65 12.14 -28.73
C THR A 162 -20.29 11.31 -27.61
N LEU A 163 -19.61 11.24 -26.47
CA LEU A 163 -20.10 10.64 -25.24
C LEU A 163 -21.10 11.59 -24.53
N ASN A 164 -22.39 11.33 -24.68
CA ASN A 164 -23.41 11.90 -23.81
C ASN A 164 -23.32 11.22 -22.43
N VAL A 165 -22.69 11.93 -21.49
CA VAL A 165 -22.77 11.60 -20.06
C VAL A 165 -24.20 11.90 -19.60
N LEU A 166 -25.04 10.86 -19.58
CA LEU A 166 -26.27 10.89 -18.80
C LEU A 166 -25.89 10.84 -17.32
N THR A 167 -25.77 12.05 -16.78
CA THR A 167 -25.83 12.35 -15.36
C THR A 167 -27.23 11.97 -14.86
N ASN A 168 -27.38 10.81 -14.22
CA ASN A 168 -28.50 10.61 -13.30
C ASN A 168 -28.14 11.27 -11.96
N GLN A 169 -28.27 12.60 -11.93
CA GLN A 169 -28.70 13.30 -10.72
C GLN A 169 -30.17 12.93 -10.50
N ASN A 170 -30.48 12.31 -9.37
CA ASN A 170 -31.69 12.62 -8.61
C ASN A 170 -31.41 12.29 -7.14
N CYS A 171 -31.14 13.35 -6.37
CA CYS A 171 -31.18 13.32 -4.92
C CYS A 171 -32.62 13.62 -4.46
N HIS A 172 -33.09 12.84 -3.48
CA HIS A 172 -34.26 13.04 -2.61
C HIS A 172 -35.67 13.01 -3.23
N ASN A 173 -36.43 11.94 -2.99
CA ASN A 173 -37.34 11.81 -1.83
C ASN A 173 -37.96 10.39 -1.77
N ASP A 174 -38.34 10.02 -0.55
CA ASP A 174 -39.28 8.97 -0.13
C ASP A 174 -38.79 7.52 0.02
N GLU A 175 -38.56 7.20 1.30
CA GLU A 175 -38.94 5.98 2.03
C GLU A 175 -38.95 4.65 1.25
N ASP A 176 -37.82 3.92 1.32
CA ASP A 176 -37.78 2.45 1.51
C ASP A 176 -36.32 1.94 1.45
N GLN A 177 -35.53 2.28 2.47
CA GLN A 177 -34.20 1.71 2.68
C GLN A 177 -34.27 0.57 3.70
N ASN A 178 -34.28 -0.69 3.24
CA ASN A 178 -33.85 -1.82 4.08
C ASN A 178 -33.58 -3.18 3.38
N SER A 179 -33.74 -3.33 2.06
CA SER A 179 -33.44 -4.63 1.39
C SER A 179 -32.09 -4.70 0.71
N ASN A 180 -31.59 -3.60 0.14
CA ASN A 180 -30.44 -3.64 -0.78
C ASN A 180 -29.07 -3.64 -0.06
N ASP A 181 -28.96 -2.98 1.10
CA ASP A 181 -27.71 -2.96 1.86
C ASP A 181 -27.42 -4.28 2.58
N LYS A 182 -28.46 -5.02 2.94
CA LYS A 182 -28.34 -6.34 3.58
C LYS A 182 -27.81 -7.39 2.61
N MET A 183 -28.33 -7.39 1.38
CA MET A 183 -27.85 -8.23 0.28
C MET A 183 -26.38 -7.94 -0.03
N TYR A 184 -25.97 -6.67 0.01
CA TYR A 184 -24.58 -6.28 -0.25
C TYR A 184 -23.60 -6.73 0.84
N ILE A 185 -23.99 -6.65 2.12
CA ILE A 185 -23.17 -7.10 3.26
C ILE A 185 -23.13 -8.64 3.36
N GLU A 186 -24.23 -9.34 3.06
CA GLU A 186 -24.23 -10.81 2.98
C GLU A 186 -23.34 -11.34 1.86
N THR A 187 -23.20 -10.61 0.74
CA THR A 187 -22.28 -10.97 -0.35
C THR A 187 -20.80 -10.82 0.04
N ILE A 188 -20.49 -10.01 1.05
CA ILE A 188 -19.11 -9.86 1.59
C ILE A 188 -18.78 -10.99 2.58
N ILE A 189 -19.79 -11.54 3.27
CA ILE A 189 -19.64 -12.56 4.31
C ILE A 189 -19.73 -13.98 3.73
N ASN A 190 -20.58 -14.18 2.72
CA ASN A 190 -20.66 -15.43 1.99
C ASN A 190 -19.66 -15.38 0.82
N LYS A 191 -18.74 -16.33 0.79
CA LYS A 191 -18.02 -16.70 -0.46
C LYS A 191 -19.07 -17.02 -1.53
N GLN A 192 -19.49 -16.03 -2.29
CA GLN A 192 -20.20 -16.20 -3.54
C GLN A 192 -19.47 -15.32 -4.54
N ASP A 193 -18.37 -15.91 -5.02
CA ASP A 193 -18.01 -15.95 -6.43
C ASP A 193 -18.54 -14.76 -7.24
N TYR A 194 -17.72 -13.71 -7.36
CA TYR A 194 -17.44 -13.29 -8.73
C TYR A 194 -16.85 -14.53 -9.39
N SER A 195 -17.70 -15.33 -10.03
CA SER A 195 -17.25 -16.35 -10.96
C SER A 195 -16.46 -15.58 -12.01
N THR A 196 -15.15 -15.53 -11.85
CA THR A 196 -14.21 -15.16 -12.90
C THR A 196 -14.39 -16.22 -13.95
N ASN A 197 -15.36 -15.97 -14.83
CA ASN A 197 -15.67 -16.78 -15.99
C ASN A 197 -14.33 -17.11 -16.68
N GLU A 198 -14.00 -18.37 -16.92
CA GLU A 198 -12.69 -18.75 -17.49
C GLU A 198 -12.39 -17.94 -18.77
N ASN A 199 -13.43 -17.62 -19.54
CA ASN A 199 -13.38 -16.74 -20.71
C ASN A 199 -12.87 -15.32 -20.38
N ASN A 200 -13.28 -14.72 -19.27
CA ASN A 200 -12.79 -13.41 -18.82
C ASN A 200 -11.30 -13.48 -18.43
N LEU A 201 -10.88 -14.57 -17.79
CA LEU A 201 -9.48 -14.76 -17.39
C LEU A 201 -8.57 -14.96 -18.62
N THR A 202 -9.04 -15.71 -19.62
CA THR A 202 -8.36 -15.89 -20.90
C THR A 202 -8.21 -14.57 -21.63
N CYS A 203 -9.28 -13.78 -21.72
CA CYS A 203 -9.23 -12.46 -22.34
C CYS A 203 -8.26 -11.50 -21.62
N ILE A 204 -8.23 -11.50 -20.28
CA ILE A 204 -7.24 -10.70 -19.54
C ILE A 204 -5.81 -11.12 -19.89
N LYS A 205 -5.53 -12.42 -20.01
CA LYS A 205 -4.20 -12.91 -20.38
C LYS A 205 -3.80 -12.51 -21.80
N GLU A 206 -4.75 -12.44 -22.72
CA GLU A 206 -4.54 -11.94 -24.08
C GLU A 206 -4.28 -10.42 -24.11
N LEU A 207 -5.02 -9.66 -23.30
CA LEU A 207 -4.90 -8.19 -23.25
C LEU A 207 -3.66 -7.74 -22.46
N PHE A 208 -3.30 -8.49 -21.43
CA PHE A 208 -2.11 -8.29 -20.62
C PHE A 208 -1.16 -9.50 -20.71
N PRO A 209 -0.49 -9.73 -21.86
CA PRO A 209 0.51 -10.77 -21.97
C PRO A 209 1.62 -10.63 -20.92
N THR A 210 1.91 -11.70 -20.20
CA THR A 210 2.93 -11.71 -19.14
C THR A 210 4.36 -11.55 -19.68
N SER A 211 4.55 -11.58 -21.00
CA SER A 211 5.83 -11.27 -21.65
C SER A 211 6.15 -9.78 -21.64
N ASN A 212 5.16 -8.91 -21.42
CA ASN A 212 5.29 -7.47 -21.55
C ASN A 212 5.31 -6.80 -20.18
N ASN A 213 5.92 -5.62 -20.12
CA ASN A 213 5.86 -4.72 -18.97
C ASN A 213 4.96 -3.52 -19.30
N TYR A 214 4.28 -2.99 -18.30
CA TYR A 214 3.26 -1.96 -18.45
C TYR A 214 3.60 -0.75 -17.60
N LEU A 215 3.66 0.42 -18.23
CA LEU A 215 3.69 1.70 -17.53
C LEU A 215 2.27 2.26 -17.46
N VAL A 216 1.75 2.42 -16.24
CA VAL A 216 0.32 2.66 -16.01
C VAL A 216 0.12 3.93 -15.22
N GLY A 217 -0.68 4.85 -15.74
CA GLY A 217 -1.08 6.05 -15.03
C GLY A 217 -2.26 5.77 -14.10
N TYR A 218 -2.16 6.18 -12.83
CA TYR A 218 -3.28 6.19 -11.89
C TYR A 218 -3.71 7.63 -11.61
N HIS A 219 -5.02 7.88 -11.75
CA HIS A 219 -5.69 9.15 -11.45
C HIS A 219 -7.15 8.85 -11.05
N PRO A 220 -7.75 9.59 -10.10
CA PRO A 220 -7.18 10.72 -9.35
C PRO A 220 -6.17 10.29 -8.29
N HIS A 221 -5.18 11.15 -8.01
CA HIS A 221 -4.21 10.91 -6.93
C HIS A 221 -4.91 10.82 -5.57
N GLY A 222 -5.90 11.69 -5.34
CA GLY A 222 -6.50 11.91 -4.02
C GLY A 222 -5.48 12.43 -2.99
N ILE A 223 -5.88 12.65 -1.74
CA ILE A 223 -4.95 13.17 -0.72
C ILE A 223 -3.92 12.10 -0.31
N PHE A 224 -4.34 10.83 -0.22
CA PHE A 224 -3.52 9.73 0.33
C PHE A 224 -3.31 8.55 -0.62
N GLY A 225 -3.77 8.61 -1.88
CA GLY A 225 -3.61 7.50 -2.83
C GLY A 225 -4.21 6.17 -2.36
N ILE A 226 -5.22 6.20 -1.47
CA ILE A 226 -5.79 4.99 -0.82
C ILE A 226 -6.28 4.00 -1.86
N GLY A 227 -6.95 4.48 -2.92
CA GLY A 227 -7.41 3.63 -4.01
C GLY A 227 -6.29 2.87 -4.70
N ALA A 228 -5.17 3.55 -5.00
CA ALA A 228 -3.99 2.91 -5.58
C ALA A 228 -3.37 1.91 -4.59
N PHE A 229 -3.19 2.30 -3.32
CA PHE A 229 -2.62 1.41 -2.31
C PHE A 229 -3.43 0.12 -2.17
N ILE A 230 -4.75 0.24 -2.00
CA ILE A 230 -5.63 -0.90 -1.79
C ILE A 230 -5.72 -1.80 -3.04
N ASN A 231 -5.79 -1.23 -4.24
CA ASN A 231 -5.91 -2.02 -5.47
C ASN A 231 -4.60 -2.68 -5.93
N PHE A 232 -3.45 -2.04 -5.73
CA PHE A 232 -2.18 -2.48 -6.35
C PHE A 232 -1.17 -3.03 -5.34
N LEU A 233 -1.29 -2.71 -4.04
CA LEU A 233 -0.35 -3.20 -3.03
C LEU A 233 -0.95 -4.26 -2.11
N THR A 234 -2.27 -4.48 -2.14
CA THR A 234 -2.95 -5.41 -1.25
C THR A 234 -3.84 -6.37 -2.03
N GLU A 235 -4.22 -7.48 -1.40
CA GLU A 235 -5.17 -8.44 -1.96
C GLU A 235 -6.62 -8.16 -1.54
N ALA A 236 -6.94 -6.96 -1.03
CA ALA A 236 -8.31 -6.60 -0.65
C ALA A 236 -9.30 -6.74 -1.82
N ASN A 237 -8.84 -6.42 -3.04
CA ASN A 237 -9.63 -6.49 -4.27
C ASN A 237 -9.14 -7.57 -5.25
N GLN A 238 -8.35 -8.54 -4.73
CA GLN A 238 -7.89 -9.74 -5.44
C GLN A 238 -7.17 -9.43 -6.76
N PHE A 239 -6.17 -8.54 -6.72
CA PHE A 239 -5.44 -8.14 -7.92
C PHE A 239 -4.81 -9.36 -8.61
N SER A 240 -4.16 -10.23 -7.84
CA SER A 240 -3.46 -11.40 -8.38
C SER A 240 -4.41 -12.44 -9.00
N GLU A 241 -5.66 -12.51 -8.56
CA GLU A 241 -6.68 -13.37 -9.19
C GLU A 241 -7.19 -12.75 -10.50
N LYS A 242 -7.39 -11.42 -10.52
CA LYS A 242 -7.88 -10.70 -11.71
C LYS A 242 -6.85 -10.57 -12.81
N PHE A 243 -5.57 -10.43 -12.47
CA PHE A 243 -4.45 -10.29 -13.40
C PHE A 243 -3.38 -11.36 -13.12
N PRO A 244 -3.65 -12.62 -13.47
CA PRO A 244 -2.74 -13.73 -13.16
C PRO A 244 -1.39 -13.56 -13.89
N GLY A 245 -0.29 -13.70 -13.15
CA GLY A 245 1.06 -13.56 -13.70
C GLY A 245 1.52 -12.11 -13.89
N ILE A 246 0.69 -11.13 -13.56
CA ILE A 246 1.05 -9.71 -13.57
C ILE A 246 1.39 -9.26 -12.15
N THR A 247 2.52 -8.56 -12.01
CA THR A 247 3.00 -8.06 -10.73
C THR A 247 2.77 -6.55 -10.64
N PRO A 248 1.87 -6.07 -9.77
CA PRO A 248 1.66 -4.64 -9.60
C PRO A 248 2.81 -4.02 -8.80
N TRP A 249 3.38 -2.94 -9.32
CA TRP A 249 4.40 -2.12 -8.67
C TRP A 249 3.87 -0.70 -8.51
N LEU A 250 3.58 -0.26 -7.29
CA LEU A 250 3.16 1.11 -7.04
C LEU A 250 4.37 1.99 -6.78
N THR A 251 4.39 3.18 -7.37
CA THR A 251 5.47 4.15 -7.19
C THR A 251 5.15 5.14 -6.07
N THR A 252 6.16 5.56 -5.31
CA THR A 252 6.05 6.62 -4.30
C THR A 252 7.30 7.49 -4.26
N LEU A 253 7.26 8.62 -3.54
CA LEU A 253 8.39 9.54 -3.44
C LEU A 253 9.61 8.85 -2.82
N GLU A 254 10.80 9.07 -3.38
CA GLU A 254 12.06 8.46 -2.91
C GLU A 254 12.32 8.77 -1.41
N ILE A 255 11.91 9.94 -0.93
CA ILE A 255 12.10 10.34 0.47
C ILE A 255 11.41 9.42 1.47
N ASN A 256 10.32 8.74 1.05
CA ASN A 256 9.60 7.79 1.89
C ASN A 256 10.49 6.59 2.28
N PHE A 257 11.51 6.28 1.48
CA PHE A 257 12.47 5.20 1.74
C PHE A 257 13.68 5.64 2.58
N LYS A 258 13.72 6.85 3.14
CA LYS A 258 14.87 7.31 3.95
C LYS A 258 14.69 7.09 5.46
N ALA A 259 13.46 6.95 5.94
CA ALA A 259 13.17 6.73 7.35
C ALA A 259 13.44 5.26 7.76
N PRO A 260 14.28 5.00 8.78
CA PRO A 260 14.50 3.65 9.33
C PRO A 260 13.18 2.98 9.70
N PHE A 261 13.04 1.66 9.57
CA PHE A 261 11.85 0.85 9.84
C PHE A 261 10.64 1.14 8.94
N TYR A 262 10.33 2.41 8.68
CA TYR A 262 9.28 2.83 7.76
C TYR A 262 9.63 2.42 6.33
N ARG A 263 10.89 2.59 5.92
CA ARG A 263 11.42 2.05 4.66
C ARG A 263 11.12 0.56 4.53
N ASP A 264 11.41 -0.22 5.57
CA ASP A 264 11.27 -1.68 5.56
C ASP A 264 9.79 -2.08 5.49
N PHE A 265 8.92 -1.31 6.15
CA PHE A 265 7.48 -1.45 6.00
C PHE A 265 7.01 -1.18 4.57
N LEU A 266 7.47 -0.09 3.93
CA LEU A 266 7.12 0.18 2.53
C LEU A 266 7.66 -0.89 1.59
N LEU A 267 8.90 -1.33 1.81
CA LEU A 267 9.52 -2.40 1.03
C LEU A 267 8.86 -3.75 1.27
N SER A 268 8.04 -3.90 2.31
CA SER A 268 7.26 -5.12 2.51
C SER A 268 6.06 -5.25 1.55
N PHE A 269 5.79 -4.22 0.75
CA PHE A 269 4.85 -4.22 -0.37
C PHE A 269 5.62 -4.15 -1.70
N ASN A 270 4.93 -4.20 -2.85
CA ASN A 270 5.55 -3.86 -4.14
C ASN A 270 5.62 -2.34 -4.35
N LEU A 271 6.24 -1.63 -3.41
CA LEU A 271 6.51 -0.19 -3.53
C LEU A 271 7.90 0.06 -4.10
N VAL A 272 8.00 1.00 -5.04
CA VAL A 272 9.26 1.45 -5.62
C VAL A 272 9.33 2.98 -5.64
N ALA A 273 10.52 3.53 -5.63
CA ALA A 273 10.74 4.96 -5.77
C ALA A 273 10.34 5.43 -7.17
N ALA A 274 9.63 6.56 -7.24
CA ALA A 274 9.21 7.23 -8.46
C ALA A 274 10.39 7.97 -9.13
N THR A 275 11.49 7.26 -9.40
CA THR A 275 12.68 7.78 -10.07
C THR A 275 12.79 7.19 -11.48
N TYR A 276 13.40 7.93 -12.42
CA TYR A 276 13.64 7.41 -13.77
C TYR A 276 14.35 6.06 -13.73
N LYS A 277 15.37 5.93 -12.89
CA LYS A 277 16.17 4.70 -12.72
C LYS A 277 15.34 3.53 -12.19
N GLY A 278 14.47 3.76 -11.21
CA GLY A 278 13.63 2.70 -10.66
C GLY A 278 12.56 2.22 -11.64
N LEU A 279 11.90 3.16 -12.33
CA LEU A 279 10.89 2.80 -13.32
C LEU A 279 11.52 2.14 -14.56
N SER A 280 12.63 2.67 -15.07
CA SER A 280 13.33 2.08 -16.23
C SER A 280 13.83 0.67 -15.92
N TYR A 281 14.30 0.43 -14.69
CA TYR A 281 14.73 -0.89 -14.26
C TYR A 281 13.57 -1.91 -14.33
N LEU A 282 12.40 -1.59 -13.78
CA LEU A 282 11.25 -2.50 -13.79
C LEU A 282 10.62 -2.69 -15.17
N LEU A 283 10.72 -1.69 -16.05
CA LEU A 283 10.19 -1.76 -17.41
C LEU A 283 11.13 -2.51 -18.37
N ASP A 284 12.43 -2.59 -18.06
CA ASP A 284 13.43 -3.32 -18.84
C ASP A 284 13.57 -4.77 -18.33
N SER A 285 13.07 -5.72 -19.12
CA SER A 285 13.12 -7.14 -18.80
C SER A 285 14.54 -7.71 -18.73
N GLN A 286 15.50 -7.13 -19.45
CA GLN A 286 16.89 -7.56 -19.41
C GLN A 286 17.58 -7.11 -18.12
N GLN A 287 17.21 -5.94 -17.59
CA GLN A 287 17.77 -5.42 -16.34
C GLN A 287 17.13 -6.05 -15.10
N CYS A 288 15.79 -6.14 -15.07
CA CYS A 288 15.06 -6.68 -13.92
C CYS A 288 15.05 -8.22 -13.90
N GLY A 289 15.23 -8.87 -15.04
CA GLY A 289 15.18 -10.32 -15.17
C GLY A 289 13.76 -10.91 -15.07
N ASN A 290 12.73 -10.05 -15.05
CA ASN A 290 11.33 -10.43 -14.95
C ASN A 290 10.49 -9.68 -15.99
N THR A 291 9.36 -10.27 -16.38
CA THR A 291 8.33 -9.67 -17.24
C THR A 291 6.98 -9.66 -16.52
N GLY A 292 5.97 -9.01 -17.08
CA GLY A 292 4.65 -8.89 -16.44
C GLY A 292 4.62 -7.83 -15.35
N ASN A 293 5.57 -6.90 -15.33
CA ASN A 293 5.58 -5.81 -14.36
C ASN A 293 4.53 -4.76 -14.73
N PHE A 294 3.62 -4.45 -13.81
CA PHE A 294 2.57 -3.44 -13.97
C PHE A 294 2.90 -2.23 -13.09
N VAL A 295 3.70 -1.32 -13.65
CA VAL A 295 4.31 -0.18 -12.95
C VAL A 295 3.33 0.99 -12.92
N VAL A 296 2.71 1.19 -11.76
CA VAL A 296 1.69 2.20 -11.52
C VAL A 296 2.30 3.50 -11.02
N VAL A 297 2.13 4.55 -11.81
CA VAL A 297 2.53 5.92 -11.49
C VAL A 297 1.31 6.74 -11.14
N VAL A 298 1.27 7.24 -9.91
CA VAL A 298 0.22 8.14 -9.46
C VAL A 298 0.47 9.52 -10.08
N LEU A 299 -0.36 9.88 -11.05
CA LEU A 299 -0.23 11.12 -11.80
C LEU A 299 -0.82 12.30 -11.00
N GLY A 300 -0.40 13.53 -11.30
CA GLY A 300 -0.91 14.76 -10.67
C GLY A 300 -0.19 15.21 -9.40
N GLY A 301 0.29 14.29 -8.56
CA GLY A 301 1.12 14.56 -7.38
C GLY A 301 0.51 15.59 -6.40
N ALA A 302 1.37 16.27 -5.63
CA ALA A 302 0.94 17.24 -4.61
C ALA A 302 0.04 18.38 -5.16
N PRO A 303 0.26 18.94 -6.37
CA PRO A 303 -0.62 19.99 -6.88
C PRO A 303 -2.05 19.53 -7.17
N GLU A 304 -2.23 18.32 -7.72
CA GLU A 304 -3.59 17.78 -7.89
C GLU A 304 -4.29 17.62 -6.53
N ALA A 305 -3.58 17.14 -5.51
CA ALA A 305 -4.12 17.00 -4.17
C ALA A 305 -4.51 18.36 -3.53
N LEU A 306 -3.73 19.42 -3.76
CA LEU A 306 -4.01 20.76 -3.24
C LEU A 306 -5.19 21.45 -3.95
N ASP A 307 -5.34 21.22 -5.26
CA ASP A 307 -6.39 21.80 -6.08
C ASP A 307 -7.69 20.96 -6.08
N SER A 308 -7.66 19.78 -5.48
CA SER A 308 -8.83 18.92 -5.33
C SER A 308 -9.92 19.63 -4.51
N ARG A 309 -11.13 19.66 -5.06
CA ARG A 309 -12.35 20.18 -4.42
C ARG A 309 -13.50 19.19 -4.66
N PRO A 310 -14.54 19.15 -3.81
CA PRO A 310 -15.70 18.31 -4.07
C PRO A 310 -16.24 18.51 -5.49
N GLY A 311 -16.37 17.43 -6.25
CA GLY A 311 -16.83 17.45 -7.64
C GLY A 311 -15.82 17.93 -8.69
N LYS A 312 -14.57 18.26 -8.31
CA LYS A 312 -13.56 18.76 -9.25
C LYS A 312 -12.17 18.21 -8.95
N TYR A 313 -11.59 17.52 -9.95
CA TYR A 313 -10.18 17.14 -9.97
C TYR A 313 -9.46 17.97 -11.04
N VAL A 314 -8.33 18.59 -10.67
CA VAL A 314 -7.51 19.37 -11.60
C VAL A 314 -6.26 18.58 -11.91
N PHE A 315 -6.24 17.98 -13.10
CA PHE A 315 -5.13 17.17 -13.54
C PHE A 315 -4.05 18.02 -14.22
N HIS A 316 -2.90 18.14 -13.55
CA HIS A 316 -1.78 18.96 -14.02
C HIS A 316 -0.78 18.14 -14.85
N THR A 317 -1.00 18.07 -16.17
CA THR A 317 -0.05 17.46 -17.13
C THR A 317 0.77 18.47 -17.89
N ASN A 318 0.31 19.71 -17.99
CA ASN A 318 1.04 20.79 -18.64
C ASN A 318 2.42 20.93 -18.00
N ARG A 319 3.49 20.76 -18.79
CA ARG A 319 4.90 20.77 -18.38
C ARG A 319 5.39 19.55 -17.58
N ARG A 320 4.59 18.49 -17.41
CA ARG A 320 4.97 17.24 -16.72
C ARG A 320 4.98 16.05 -17.68
N TYR A 321 5.94 16.07 -18.60
CA TYR A 321 6.05 15.06 -19.66
C TYR A 321 6.86 13.82 -19.29
N GLY A 322 7.40 13.74 -18.06
CA GLY A 322 8.30 12.64 -17.66
C GLY A 322 7.68 11.25 -17.83
N PHE A 323 6.41 11.08 -17.45
CA PHE A 323 5.67 9.84 -17.64
C PHE A 323 5.54 9.46 -19.13
N PHE A 324 5.09 10.39 -19.97
CA PHE A 324 4.92 10.16 -21.41
C PHE A 324 6.25 9.92 -22.13
N LYS A 325 7.29 10.67 -21.75
CA LYS A 325 8.64 10.49 -22.26
C LYS A 325 9.16 9.10 -21.93
N LEU A 326 8.94 8.62 -20.71
CA LEU A 326 9.34 7.29 -20.32
C LEU A 326 8.55 6.22 -21.09
N ALA A 327 7.23 6.38 -21.24
CA ALA A 327 6.40 5.48 -22.03
C ALA A 327 6.96 5.30 -23.45
N LEU A 328 7.24 6.42 -24.15
CA LEU A 328 7.82 6.40 -25.50
C LEU A 328 9.22 5.75 -25.57
N MET A 329 9.97 5.73 -24.47
CA MET A 329 11.29 5.12 -24.41
C MET A 329 11.22 3.61 -24.14
N THR A 330 10.19 3.15 -23.46
CA THR A 330 10.08 1.76 -22.98
C THR A 330 9.12 0.88 -23.78
N GLY A 331 8.38 1.45 -24.74
CA GLY A 331 7.48 0.72 -25.64
C GLY A 331 6.11 1.36 -25.75
#